data_AF-A0A9D7IZQ7-F1
#
_entry.id   AF-A0A9D7IZQ7-F1
#
_cell.length_a   1.000
_cell.length_b   1.000
_cell.length_c   1.000
_cell.angle_alpha   90.00
_cell.angle_beta   90.00
_cell.angle_gamma   90.00
#
_symmetry.space_group_name_H-M   'P 1'
#
loop_
_entity.id
_entity.type
_entity.pdbx_description
1 polymer ?
#
loop_
_entity_poly.entity_id
_entity_poly.type
_entity_poly.pdbx_seq_one_letter_code
_entity_poly.pdbx_strand_id
1 'polypeptide(L)'
;MILAFALCLAPSVIPASQKPCFPVQPIPVTSWRGEYFSNRELSGTPAMIRDDGAGKPDFEWGLESPSESCGIPKDNFSVRWTRRAAFSEGTWIFNVTVDDGVRIYIDRQLKLEKWLDQRTTLSFTTALTGGNHDIVIEYFDHWGSASIKVDWREHPCFTGVSPYRWKGEYFSNATLHGSPVMIRDDGETLLNFVWGTGSPSQECGIPADDFSVRWSRRLLLNDGLYRFSITADDGVRFFVDGRKALDQWRNQQKSTFNVDLSLYAGAHTIVLEYYEHTGEAITAIDWQMIGVR
;
A
#
# COMPACT_ATOMS: atom_id res chain seq x y z
N MET A 1 -33.78 -65.46 -42.88
CA MET A 1 -34.07 -64.03 -43.12
C MET A 1 -34.27 -63.39 -41.74
N ILE A 2 -33.20 -62.90 -41.13
CA ILE A 2 -33.21 -62.38 -39.75
C ILE A 2 -32.94 -60.88 -39.84
N LEU A 3 -33.89 -60.10 -39.30
CA LEU A 3 -33.93 -58.64 -39.32
C LEU A 3 -32.74 -58.04 -38.55
N ALA A 4 -32.06 -57.10 -39.19
CA ALA A 4 -31.15 -56.17 -38.53
C ALA A 4 -31.96 -55.03 -37.89
N PHE A 5 -31.89 -54.89 -36.57
CA PHE A 5 -32.39 -53.71 -35.86
C PHE A 5 -31.37 -52.58 -36.03
N ALA A 6 -31.76 -51.54 -36.78
CA ALA A 6 -31.04 -50.27 -36.82
C ALA A 6 -31.31 -49.52 -35.50
N LEU A 7 -30.30 -49.41 -34.64
CA LEU A 7 -30.33 -48.50 -33.50
C LEU A 7 -30.20 -47.06 -34.04
N CYS A 8 -31.29 -46.30 -33.97
CA CYS A 8 -31.28 -44.87 -34.24
C CYS A 8 -30.69 -44.17 -33.01
N LEU A 9 -29.42 -43.71 -33.10
CA LEU A 9 -28.83 -42.84 -32.09
C LEU A 9 -29.44 -41.44 -32.25
N ALA A 10 -30.25 -41.02 -31.28
CA ALA A 10 -30.67 -39.64 -31.17
C ALA A 10 -29.43 -38.76 -30.91
N PRO A 11 -29.31 -37.56 -31.51
CA PRO A 11 -28.22 -36.66 -31.22
C PRO A 11 -28.29 -36.24 -29.76
N SER A 12 -27.21 -36.50 -29.02
CA SER A 12 -27.02 -35.99 -27.67
C SER A 12 -26.89 -34.47 -27.76
N VAL A 13 -27.97 -33.76 -27.42
CA VAL A 13 -27.94 -32.32 -27.18
C VAL A 13 -27.12 -32.12 -25.90
N ILE A 14 -25.86 -31.75 -26.04
CA ILE A 14 -25.09 -31.19 -24.93
C ILE A 14 -25.78 -29.85 -24.59
N PRO A 15 -26.34 -29.64 -23.40
CA PRO A 15 -26.84 -28.33 -23.02
C PRO A 15 -25.64 -27.37 -23.04
N ALA A 16 -25.75 -26.26 -23.78
CA ALA A 16 -24.83 -25.15 -23.59
C ALA A 16 -24.83 -24.82 -22.10
N SER A 17 -23.66 -24.91 -21.46
CA SER A 17 -23.45 -24.65 -20.04
C SER A 17 -23.94 -23.24 -19.70
N GLN A 18 -25.21 -23.11 -19.32
CA GLN A 18 -25.76 -21.90 -18.75
C GLN A 18 -25.03 -21.72 -17.42
N LYS A 19 -24.06 -20.81 -17.37
CA LYS A 19 -23.36 -20.48 -16.12
C LYS A 19 -24.45 -20.15 -15.09
N PRO A 20 -24.52 -20.86 -13.96
CA PRO A 20 -25.56 -20.61 -12.98
C PRO A 20 -25.39 -19.19 -12.44
N CYS A 21 -26.50 -18.47 -12.31
CA CYS A 21 -26.51 -17.09 -11.78
C CYS A 21 -26.05 -17.02 -10.33
N PHE A 22 -25.92 -18.16 -9.65
CA PHE A 22 -25.43 -18.29 -8.30
C PHE A 22 -24.36 -19.38 -8.26
N PRO A 23 -23.27 -19.19 -7.49
CA PRO A 23 -22.22 -20.17 -7.42
C PRO A 23 -22.70 -21.42 -6.66
N VAL A 24 -22.31 -22.59 -7.15
CA VAL A 24 -22.61 -23.88 -6.50
C VAL A 24 -21.70 -24.18 -5.31
N GLN A 25 -20.60 -23.44 -5.18
CA GLN A 25 -19.62 -23.55 -4.10
C GLN A 25 -19.35 -22.16 -3.52
N PRO A 26 -18.92 -22.06 -2.25
CA PRO A 26 -18.47 -20.80 -1.68
C PRO A 26 -17.33 -20.20 -2.51
N ILE A 27 -17.43 -18.90 -2.81
CA ILE A 27 -16.36 -18.16 -3.47
C ILE A 27 -15.23 -17.95 -2.46
N PRO A 28 -13.97 -18.29 -2.77
CA PRO A 28 -12.85 -18.02 -1.88
C PRO A 28 -12.79 -16.54 -1.51
N VAL A 29 -12.55 -16.22 -0.24
CA VAL A 29 -12.45 -14.82 0.20
C VAL A 29 -11.33 -14.04 -0.49
N THR A 30 -10.35 -14.74 -1.06
CA THR A 30 -9.25 -14.14 -1.84
C THR A 30 -9.61 -13.85 -3.30
N SER A 31 -10.78 -14.32 -3.76
CA SER A 31 -11.40 -13.94 -5.03
C SER A 31 -12.46 -12.86 -4.79
N TRP A 32 -12.80 -12.12 -5.84
CA TRP A 32 -13.90 -11.18 -5.82
C TRP A 32 -15.23 -11.95 -5.86
N ARG A 33 -15.99 -11.87 -4.78
CA ARG A 33 -17.41 -12.20 -4.80
C ARG A 33 -18.18 -10.98 -5.30
N GLY A 34 -18.62 -11.02 -6.55
CA GLY A 34 -19.45 -9.99 -7.18
C GLY A 34 -20.93 -10.27 -6.99
N GLU A 35 -21.65 -9.36 -6.34
CA GLU A 35 -23.10 -9.34 -6.21
C GLU A 35 -23.68 -8.33 -7.18
N TYR A 36 -24.47 -8.79 -8.15
CA TYR A 36 -25.03 -7.98 -9.21
C TYR A 36 -26.53 -7.76 -8.97
N PHE A 37 -26.96 -6.51 -9.05
CA PHE A 37 -28.32 -6.06 -8.76
C PHE A 37 -28.93 -5.43 -10.00
N SER A 38 -30.24 -5.63 -10.20
CA SER A 38 -31.03 -5.04 -11.30
C SER A 38 -31.56 -3.63 -10.98
N ASN A 39 -30.85 -2.91 -10.12
CA ASN A 39 -31.12 -1.53 -9.72
C ASN A 39 -29.80 -0.83 -9.40
N ARG A 40 -29.78 0.49 -9.29
CA ARG A 40 -28.56 1.27 -9.01
C ARG A 40 -28.25 1.39 -7.53
N GLU A 41 -29.16 1.00 -6.65
CA GLU A 41 -29.09 1.29 -5.22
C GLU A 41 -28.44 0.17 -4.41
N LEU A 42 -27.95 -0.90 -5.07
CA LEU A 42 -27.43 -2.12 -4.44
C LEU A 42 -28.45 -2.73 -3.45
N SER A 43 -29.73 -2.64 -3.81
CA SER A 43 -30.85 -2.94 -2.93
C SER A 43 -31.52 -4.27 -3.28
N GLY A 44 -32.12 -4.91 -2.27
CA GLY A 44 -32.78 -6.20 -2.42
C GLY A 44 -31.80 -7.38 -2.52
N THR A 45 -32.29 -8.51 -3.03
CA THR A 45 -31.47 -9.69 -3.30
C THR A 45 -30.75 -9.53 -4.64
N PRO A 46 -29.43 -9.82 -4.73
CA PRO A 46 -28.73 -9.78 -6.01
C PRO A 46 -29.32 -10.82 -6.98
N ALA A 47 -29.46 -10.43 -8.24
CA ALA A 47 -29.96 -11.31 -9.30
C ALA A 47 -28.88 -12.30 -9.79
N MET A 48 -27.60 -11.95 -9.58
CA MET A 48 -26.46 -12.82 -9.84
C MET A 48 -25.38 -12.65 -8.77
N ILE A 49 -24.78 -13.78 -8.36
CA ILE A 49 -23.53 -13.83 -7.59
C ILE A 49 -22.50 -14.56 -8.44
N ARG A 50 -21.32 -13.98 -8.60
CA ARG A 50 -20.25 -14.52 -9.47
C ARG A 50 -18.89 -14.50 -8.78
N ASP A 51 -18.08 -15.53 -9.06
CA ASP A 51 -16.63 -15.48 -8.80
C ASP A 51 -15.99 -14.70 -9.95
N ASP A 52 -15.55 -13.49 -9.63
CA ASP A 52 -14.88 -12.57 -10.56
C ASP A 52 -13.35 -12.69 -10.52
N GLY A 53 -12.85 -13.76 -9.89
CA GLY A 53 -11.44 -14.12 -9.84
C GLY A 53 -10.64 -13.30 -8.83
N ALA A 54 -9.34 -13.59 -8.75
CA ALA A 54 -8.40 -12.93 -7.84
C ALA A 54 -7.62 -11.76 -8.49
N GLY A 55 -7.95 -11.42 -9.73
CA GLY A 55 -7.34 -10.31 -10.46
C GLY A 55 -7.75 -8.94 -9.93
N LYS A 56 -7.16 -7.90 -10.51
CA LYS A 56 -7.66 -6.53 -10.36
C LYS A 56 -8.92 -6.37 -11.23
N PRO A 57 -10.01 -5.75 -10.74
CA PRO A 57 -11.22 -5.54 -11.54
C PRO A 57 -10.93 -4.76 -12.82
N ASP A 58 -11.34 -5.32 -13.96
CA ASP A 58 -11.19 -4.73 -15.30
C ASP A 58 -12.37 -5.24 -16.15
N PHE A 59 -13.51 -4.55 -16.03
CA PHE A 59 -14.76 -4.90 -16.68
C PHE A 59 -15.16 -3.83 -17.69
N GLU A 60 -15.35 -4.25 -18.93
CA GLU A 60 -15.76 -3.41 -20.05
C GLU A 60 -16.99 -4.06 -20.69
N TRP A 61 -18.18 -3.65 -20.25
CA TRP A 61 -19.44 -4.18 -20.80
C TRP A 61 -19.90 -3.39 -22.03
N GLY A 62 -19.45 -2.14 -22.18
CA GLY A 62 -19.92 -1.28 -23.25
C GLY A 62 -21.44 -1.08 -23.13
N LEU A 63 -22.17 -1.22 -24.23
CA LEU A 63 -23.63 -1.07 -24.25
C LEU A 63 -24.40 -2.37 -23.89
N GLU A 64 -23.71 -3.38 -23.37
CA GLU A 64 -24.31 -4.70 -23.09
C GLU A 64 -24.46 -4.96 -21.59
N SER A 65 -25.34 -5.91 -21.26
CA SER A 65 -25.54 -6.34 -19.88
C SER A 65 -24.41 -7.26 -19.40
N PRO A 66 -24.01 -7.19 -18.11
CA PRO A 66 -23.16 -8.20 -17.48
C PRO A 66 -23.69 -9.64 -17.60
N SER A 67 -25.01 -9.83 -17.58
CA SER A 67 -25.68 -11.12 -17.83
C SER A 67 -27.21 -10.95 -17.94
N GLU A 68 -27.73 -10.82 -19.17
CA GLU A 68 -29.18 -10.75 -19.40
C GLU A 68 -29.91 -12.02 -18.94
N SER A 69 -29.28 -13.19 -19.14
CA SER A 69 -29.83 -14.48 -18.72
C SER A 69 -30.01 -14.62 -17.22
N CYS A 70 -29.33 -13.78 -16.44
CA CYS A 70 -29.46 -13.71 -14.98
C CYS A 70 -30.28 -12.51 -14.52
N GLY A 71 -31.02 -11.86 -15.41
CA GLY A 71 -31.90 -10.74 -15.08
C GLY A 71 -31.18 -9.43 -14.78
N ILE A 72 -29.91 -9.29 -15.17
CA ILE A 72 -29.22 -8.00 -15.12
C ILE A 72 -29.60 -7.21 -16.39
N PRO A 73 -30.20 -6.02 -16.27
CA PRO A 73 -30.51 -5.18 -17.42
C PRO A 73 -29.24 -4.61 -18.05
N LYS A 74 -29.35 -4.07 -19.28
CA LYS A 74 -28.24 -3.36 -19.95
C LYS A 74 -27.85 -2.09 -19.21
N ASP A 75 -28.86 -1.33 -18.79
CA ASP A 75 -28.73 -0.08 -18.04
C ASP A 75 -29.39 -0.23 -16.66
N ASN A 76 -29.09 0.66 -15.72
CA ASN A 76 -29.67 0.68 -14.37
C ASN A 76 -29.35 -0.57 -13.53
N PHE A 77 -28.10 -1.00 -13.56
CA PHE A 77 -27.61 -2.08 -12.71
C PHE A 77 -26.54 -1.59 -11.73
N SER A 78 -26.25 -2.39 -10.71
CA SER A 78 -25.15 -2.13 -9.79
C SER A 78 -24.47 -3.41 -9.37
N VAL A 79 -23.24 -3.28 -8.90
CA VAL A 79 -22.42 -4.41 -8.46
C VAL A 79 -21.71 -4.06 -7.17
N ARG A 80 -21.72 -5.00 -6.21
CA ARG A 80 -20.87 -4.98 -5.01
C ARG A 80 -19.87 -6.12 -5.09
N TRP A 81 -18.60 -5.80 -5.23
CA TRP A 81 -17.52 -6.77 -5.09
C TRP A 81 -16.94 -6.73 -3.68
N THR A 82 -16.74 -7.91 -3.12
CA THR A 82 -16.08 -8.10 -1.83
C THR A 82 -14.91 -9.05 -1.98
N ARG A 83 -13.78 -8.72 -1.36
CA ARG A 83 -12.56 -9.55 -1.36
C ARG A 83 -11.71 -9.23 -0.13
N ARG A 84 -10.99 -10.24 0.35
CA ARG A 84 -9.86 -10.09 1.26
C ARG A 84 -8.54 -10.19 0.50
N ALA A 85 -7.68 -9.19 0.61
CA ALA A 85 -6.40 -9.14 -0.08
C ALA A 85 -5.25 -8.78 0.88
N ALA A 86 -4.07 -9.35 0.65
CA ALA A 86 -2.89 -9.05 1.42
C ALA A 86 -2.16 -7.82 0.87
N PHE A 87 -1.71 -6.94 1.75
CA PHE A 87 -0.89 -5.77 1.45
C PHE A 87 0.38 -5.78 2.30
N SER A 88 1.48 -5.25 1.75
CA SER A 88 2.62 -4.81 2.55
C SER A 88 2.24 -3.56 3.34
N GLU A 89 2.89 -3.37 4.49
CA GLU A 89 2.77 -2.12 5.23
C GLU A 89 3.27 -0.97 4.36
N GLY A 90 2.51 0.13 4.30
CA GLY A 90 2.91 1.31 3.55
C GLY A 90 1.74 2.08 2.97
N THR A 91 2.04 3.09 2.15
CA THR A 91 1.00 3.84 1.45
C THR A 91 0.78 3.23 0.08
N TRP A 92 -0.48 3.04 -0.28
CA TRP A 92 -0.90 2.49 -1.57
C TRP A 92 -1.67 3.53 -2.37
N ILE A 93 -1.46 3.53 -3.68
CA ILE A 93 -2.18 4.36 -4.66
C ILE A 93 -3.21 3.46 -5.33
N PHE A 94 -4.48 3.88 -5.31
CA PHE A 94 -5.57 3.26 -6.06
C PHE A 94 -5.95 4.16 -7.23
N ASN A 95 -6.05 3.60 -8.43
CA ASN A 95 -6.53 4.27 -9.63
C ASN A 95 -7.83 3.60 -10.10
N VAL A 96 -8.83 4.40 -10.40
CA VAL A 96 -10.17 3.92 -10.77
C VAL A 96 -10.63 4.63 -12.03
N THR A 97 -10.84 3.90 -13.11
CA THR A 97 -11.58 4.39 -14.28
C THR A 97 -12.98 3.81 -14.22
N VAL A 98 -14.00 4.64 -14.34
CA VAL A 98 -15.39 4.22 -14.15
C VAL A 98 -16.36 5.00 -15.04
N ASP A 99 -17.43 4.30 -15.43
CA ASP A 99 -18.65 4.79 -16.09
C ASP A 99 -19.80 3.91 -15.55
N ASP A 100 -20.60 4.27 -14.54
CA ASP A 100 -20.83 5.58 -13.92
C ASP A 100 -20.19 5.75 -12.52
N GLY A 101 -20.91 5.32 -11.46
CA GLY A 101 -20.59 5.67 -10.09
C GLY A 101 -19.78 4.60 -9.38
N VAL A 102 -18.95 5.02 -8.41
CA VAL A 102 -18.11 4.12 -7.62
C VAL A 102 -18.00 4.54 -6.16
N ARG A 103 -17.96 3.54 -5.27
CA ARG A 103 -17.48 3.68 -3.90
C ARG A 103 -16.45 2.60 -3.58
N ILE A 104 -15.40 2.95 -2.85
CA ILE A 104 -14.39 1.98 -2.40
C ILE A 104 -14.24 2.09 -0.89
N TYR A 105 -14.32 0.95 -0.23
CA TYR A 105 -14.07 0.78 1.19
C TYR A 105 -12.89 -0.15 1.39
N ILE A 106 -12.03 0.20 2.36
CA ILE A 106 -10.97 -0.68 2.84
C ILE A 106 -11.12 -0.75 4.36
N ASP A 107 -11.21 -1.98 4.89
CA ASP A 107 -11.51 -2.27 6.30
C ASP A 107 -12.74 -1.51 6.82
N ARG A 108 -13.81 -1.51 6.01
CA ARG A 108 -15.08 -0.83 6.29
C ARG A 108 -14.99 0.71 6.35
N GLN A 109 -13.84 1.29 6.08
CA GLN A 109 -13.69 2.74 5.95
C GLN A 109 -13.89 3.17 4.50
N LEU A 110 -14.79 4.12 4.27
CA LEU A 110 -15.00 4.73 2.95
C LEU A 110 -13.75 5.53 2.56
N LYS A 111 -13.10 5.13 1.46
CA LYS A 111 -11.88 5.77 0.92
C LYS A 111 -12.16 6.59 -0.34
N LEU A 112 -13.15 6.18 -1.13
CA LEU A 112 -13.59 6.91 -2.32
C LEU A 112 -15.12 6.93 -2.37
N GLU A 113 -15.71 8.12 -2.53
CA GLU A 113 -17.15 8.35 -2.62
C GLU A 113 -17.47 9.16 -3.87
N LYS A 114 -17.95 8.48 -4.91
CA LYS A 114 -18.27 9.05 -6.22
C LYS A 114 -19.50 8.37 -6.82
N TRP A 115 -20.60 8.35 -6.05
CA TRP A 115 -21.89 7.80 -6.46
C TRP A 115 -22.73 8.78 -7.28
N LEU A 116 -22.31 9.06 -8.52
CA LEU A 116 -22.97 9.98 -9.44
C LEU A 116 -22.73 9.56 -10.89
N ASP A 117 -23.61 9.97 -11.80
CA ASP A 117 -23.50 9.69 -13.24
C ASP A 117 -22.28 10.44 -13.83
N GLN A 118 -21.30 9.71 -14.35
CA GLN A 118 -20.04 10.26 -14.87
C GLN A 118 -19.21 9.20 -15.58
N ARG A 119 -18.37 9.65 -16.53
CA ARG A 119 -17.22 8.89 -16.99
C ARG A 119 -15.94 9.58 -16.56
N THR A 120 -15.12 8.95 -15.73
CA THR A 120 -13.93 9.60 -15.17
C THR A 120 -12.82 8.63 -14.76
N THR A 121 -11.63 9.20 -14.55
CA THR A 121 -10.50 8.52 -13.89
C THR A 121 -10.18 9.25 -12.59
N LEU A 122 -10.14 8.49 -11.50
CA LEU A 122 -9.92 8.95 -10.14
C LEU A 122 -8.67 8.29 -9.57
N SER A 123 -8.03 8.96 -8.60
CA SER A 123 -6.94 8.38 -7.83
C SER A 123 -7.05 8.80 -6.38
N PHE A 124 -6.70 7.91 -5.46
CA PHE A 124 -6.54 8.22 -4.04
C PHE A 124 -5.41 7.40 -3.42
N THR A 125 -4.88 7.88 -2.29
CA THR A 125 -3.87 7.18 -1.51
C THR A 125 -4.42 6.78 -0.14
N THR A 126 -3.94 5.67 0.39
CA THR A 126 -4.25 5.24 1.76
C THR A 126 -3.06 4.51 2.37
N ALA A 127 -2.76 4.80 3.64
CA ALA A 127 -1.84 3.98 4.41
C ALA A 127 -2.54 2.67 4.83
N LEU A 128 -1.84 1.55 4.69
CA LEU A 128 -2.29 0.21 5.08
C LEU A 128 -1.23 -0.44 5.98
N THR A 129 -1.68 -1.21 6.95
CA THR A 129 -0.81 -2.08 7.73
C THR A 129 -0.38 -3.29 6.90
N GLY A 130 0.67 -3.99 7.31
CA GLY A 130 0.98 -5.28 6.71
C GLY A 130 -0.08 -6.33 7.06
N GLY A 131 -0.52 -7.11 6.08
CA GLY A 131 -1.44 -8.24 6.29
C GLY A 131 -2.70 -8.19 5.43
N ASN A 132 -3.73 -8.90 5.86
CA ASN A 132 -4.97 -9.08 5.09
C ASN A 132 -6.01 -8.00 5.40
N HIS A 133 -6.43 -7.28 4.37
CA HIS A 133 -7.42 -6.21 4.39
C HIS A 133 -8.71 -6.63 3.67
N ASP A 134 -9.85 -6.17 4.17
CA ASP A 134 -11.14 -6.36 3.50
C ASP A 134 -11.38 -5.18 2.54
N ILE A 135 -11.61 -5.48 1.27
CA ILE A 135 -11.91 -4.50 0.23
C ILE A 135 -13.35 -4.69 -0.25
N VAL A 136 -14.09 -3.58 -0.31
CA VAL A 136 -15.40 -3.51 -0.94
C VAL A 136 -15.36 -2.47 -2.05
N ILE A 137 -15.75 -2.87 -3.25
CA ILE A 137 -15.94 -1.96 -4.38
C ILE A 137 -17.41 -2.02 -4.75
N GLU A 138 -18.06 -0.88 -4.73
CA GLU A 138 -19.44 -0.71 -5.18
C GLU A 138 -19.44 0.10 -6.45
N TYR A 139 -20.27 -0.29 -7.41
CA TYR A 139 -20.38 0.33 -8.73
C TYR A 139 -21.84 0.39 -9.17
N PHE A 140 -22.21 1.40 -9.95
CA PHE A 140 -23.46 1.36 -10.72
C PHE A 140 -23.26 1.88 -12.14
N ASP A 141 -24.16 1.44 -13.01
CA ASP A 141 -24.40 1.99 -14.34
C ASP A 141 -25.83 2.53 -14.42
N HIS A 142 -26.00 3.74 -14.98
CA HIS A 142 -27.30 4.34 -15.23
C HIS A 142 -27.76 4.12 -16.66
N TRP A 143 -26.89 4.40 -17.62
CA TRP A 143 -27.21 4.36 -19.04
C TRP A 143 -25.96 4.39 -19.91
N GLY A 144 -26.06 3.79 -21.09
CA GLY A 144 -25.02 3.92 -22.10
C GLY A 144 -23.90 2.90 -21.88
N SER A 145 -22.66 3.37 -21.81
CA SER A 145 -21.51 2.46 -21.79
C SER A 145 -21.09 2.16 -20.35
N ALA A 146 -21.20 0.90 -19.94
CA ALA A 146 -20.81 0.46 -18.62
C ALA A 146 -19.35 -0.03 -18.59
N SER A 147 -18.52 0.58 -17.73
CA SER A 147 -17.21 0.00 -17.41
C SER A 147 -16.65 0.40 -16.04
N ILE A 148 -15.80 -0.47 -15.51
CA ILE A 148 -15.00 -0.18 -14.32
C ILE A 148 -13.66 -0.91 -14.37
N LYS A 149 -12.60 -0.15 -14.12
CA LYS A 149 -11.24 -0.65 -13.95
C LYS A 149 -10.64 -0.10 -12.68
N VAL A 150 -10.15 -0.99 -11.82
CA VAL A 150 -9.52 -0.63 -10.55
C VAL A 150 -8.12 -1.22 -10.50
N ASP A 151 -7.12 -0.36 -10.37
CA ASP A 151 -5.72 -0.72 -10.21
C ASP A 151 -5.17 -0.19 -8.89
N TRP A 152 -4.16 -0.85 -8.33
CA TRP A 152 -3.42 -0.33 -7.18
C TRP A 152 -1.95 -0.74 -7.19
N ARG A 153 -1.12 0.11 -6.58
CA ARG A 153 0.33 -0.12 -6.43
C ARG A 153 0.85 0.57 -5.17
N GLU A 154 1.99 0.12 -4.66
CA GLU A 154 2.69 0.81 -3.58
C GLU A 154 3.08 2.22 -4.02
N HIS A 155 3.04 3.15 -3.08
CA HIS A 155 3.51 4.51 -3.30
C HIS A 155 5.05 4.49 -3.32
N PRO A 156 5.71 4.98 -4.39
CA PRO A 156 7.16 4.85 -4.56
C PRO A 156 7.96 5.51 -3.42
N CYS A 157 7.41 6.55 -2.81
CA CYS A 157 8.05 7.32 -1.75
C CYS A 157 7.58 7.01 -0.32
N PHE A 158 6.60 6.11 -0.10
CA PHE A 158 6.05 5.90 1.24
C PHE A 158 5.88 4.41 1.51
N THR A 159 6.96 3.79 1.99
CA THR A 159 6.94 2.39 2.44
C THR A 159 6.65 2.29 3.93
N GLY A 160 6.03 1.20 4.36
CA GLY A 160 5.91 0.84 5.77
C GLY A 160 7.20 0.19 6.24
N VAL A 161 7.61 0.50 7.47
CA VAL A 161 8.90 0.05 8.00
C VAL A 161 8.72 -0.56 9.36
N SER A 162 9.14 -1.82 9.50
CA SER A 162 9.16 -2.52 10.77
C SER A 162 9.95 -1.72 11.83
N PRO A 163 9.50 -1.67 13.09
CA PRO A 163 10.21 -0.96 14.14
C PRO A 163 11.62 -1.49 14.40
N TYR A 164 11.97 -2.71 13.95
CA TYR A 164 13.31 -3.29 14.10
C TYR A 164 14.24 -3.00 12.92
N ARG A 165 13.76 -2.27 11.91
CA ARG A 165 14.51 -1.76 10.76
C ARG A 165 14.56 -0.24 10.84
N TRP A 166 15.47 0.39 10.10
CA TRP A 166 15.59 1.83 10.09
C TRP A 166 14.47 2.46 9.26
N LYS A 167 13.51 3.06 9.95
CA LYS A 167 12.51 3.93 9.31
C LYS A 167 13.12 5.30 9.10
N GLY A 168 13.46 5.64 7.86
CA GLY A 168 13.90 6.98 7.47
C GLY A 168 12.73 7.85 7.03
N GLU A 169 12.48 8.92 7.78
CA GLU A 169 11.53 9.98 7.43
C GLU A 169 12.31 11.16 6.86
N TYR A 170 12.14 11.43 5.56
CA TYR A 170 12.91 12.44 4.83
C TYR A 170 12.06 13.67 4.55
N PHE A 171 12.65 14.85 4.75
CA PHE A 171 12.00 16.15 4.67
C PHE A 171 12.72 17.03 3.66
N SER A 172 11.96 17.79 2.87
CA SER A 172 12.47 18.75 1.88
C SER A 172 12.87 20.10 2.50
N ASN A 173 13.27 20.10 3.76
CA ASN A 173 13.78 21.25 4.50
C ASN A 173 14.79 20.77 5.54
N ALA A 174 15.73 21.62 5.95
CA ALA A 174 16.76 21.29 6.95
C ALA A 174 16.26 21.24 8.42
N THR A 175 14.96 21.41 8.68
CA THR A 175 14.43 21.62 10.04
C THR A 175 13.54 20.51 10.58
N LEU A 176 13.35 19.42 9.82
CA LEU A 176 12.40 18.33 10.13
C LEU A 176 10.96 18.83 10.34
N HIS A 177 10.59 19.93 9.69
CA HIS A 177 9.28 20.55 9.83
C HIS A 177 8.28 20.01 8.81
N GLY A 178 7.00 19.92 9.20
CA GLY A 178 5.91 19.42 8.37
C GLY A 178 5.88 17.90 8.29
N SER A 179 5.19 17.39 7.28
CA SER A 179 5.17 15.95 6.97
C SER A 179 6.39 15.58 6.13
N PRO A 180 6.97 14.37 6.31
CA PRO A 180 8.01 13.88 5.42
C PRO A 180 7.46 13.72 3.99
N VAL A 181 8.32 13.98 3.01
CA VAL A 181 8.03 13.77 1.58
C VAL A 181 8.40 12.36 1.12
N MET A 182 9.18 11.63 1.93
CA MET A 182 9.50 10.23 1.72
C MET A 182 9.63 9.49 3.06
N ILE A 183 9.08 8.28 3.12
CA ILE A 183 9.37 7.28 4.15
C ILE A 183 10.01 6.09 3.47
N ARG A 184 11.21 5.72 3.91
CA ARG A 184 12.03 4.64 3.33
C ARG A 184 12.46 3.63 4.39
N ASP A 185 12.50 2.36 4.01
CA ASP A 185 13.18 1.30 4.77
C ASP A 185 14.68 1.36 4.45
N ASP A 186 15.46 1.86 5.39
CA ASP A 186 16.92 2.02 5.26
C ASP A 186 17.70 0.80 5.79
N GLY A 187 17.03 -0.34 5.89
CA GLY A 187 17.65 -1.62 6.22
C GLY A 187 17.76 -1.91 7.71
N GLU A 188 18.45 -3.01 8.01
CA GLU A 188 18.66 -3.54 9.36
C GLU A 188 20.13 -3.50 9.80
N THR A 189 21.00 -2.96 8.96
CA THR A 189 22.43 -2.82 9.25
C THR A 189 22.74 -1.42 9.80
N LEU A 190 24.02 -1.07 9.82
CA LEU A 190 24.48 0.28 10.10
C LEU A 190 23.96 1.25 9.04
N LEU A 191 23.64 2.47 9.44
CA LEU A 191 23.39 3.56 8.50
C LEU A 191 24.75 4.08 8.05
N ASN A 192 24.95 4.13 6.72
CA ASN A 192 26.15 4.70 6.11
C ASN A 192 25.75 5.28 4.75
N PHE A 193 25.34 6.54 4.75
CA PHE A 193 24.92 7.26 3.56
C PHE A 193 25.99 8.26 3.13
N VAL A 194 26.34 8.19 1.85
CA VAL A 194 27.23 9.15 1.18
C VAL A 194 26.50 9.60 -0.08
N TRP A 195 25.80 10.74 0.01
CA TRP A 195 25.11 11.32 -1.15
C TRP A 195 26.03 12.26 -1.94
N GLY A 196 27.15 12.71 -1.34
CA GLY A 196 28.01 13.74 -1.94
C GLY A 196 27.19 15.01 -2.15
N THR A 197 27.31 15.64 -3.31
CA THR A 197 26.49 16.81 -3.67
C THR A 197 25.11 16.45 -4.24
N GLY A 198 24.67 15.20 -4.04
CA GLY A 198 23.42 14.66 -4.55
C GLY A 198 22.27 14.72 -3.55
N SER A 199 21.14 14.13 -3.96
CA SER A 199 19.93 14.02 -3.13
C SER A 199 19.65 12.56 -2.76
N PRO A 200 19.05 12.29 -1.59
CA PRO A 200 18.52 10.97 -1.26
C PRO A 200 17.48 10.43 -2.25
N SER A 201 16.63 11.31 -2.81
CA SER A 201 15.66 10.96 -3.85
C SER A 201 15.02 12.23 -4.45
N GLN A 202 15.44 12.60 -5.65
CA GLN A 202 14.81 13.71 -6.39
C GLN A 202 13.38 13.37 -6.82
N GLU A 203 13.10 12.11 -7.13
CA GLU A 203 11.76 11.63 -7.52
C GLU A 203 10.74 11.85 -6.39
N CYS A 204 11.17 11.73 -5.13
CA CYS A 204 10.35 11.97 -3.96
C CYS A 204 10.43 13.42 -3.45
N GLY A 205 10.97 14.34 -4.26
CA GLY A 205 10.98 15.77 -3.95
C GLY A 205 12.00 16.18 -2.89
N ILE A 206 13.03 15.36 -2.63
CA ILE A 206 14.10 15.75 -1.72
C ILE A 206 15.13 16.56 -2.53
N PRO A 207 15.42 17.82 -2.15
CA PRO A 207 16.46 18.62 -2.80
C PRO A 207 17.86 18.06 -2.51
N ALA A 208 18.87 18.52 -3.26
CA ALA A 208 20.27 18.15 -3.01
C ALA A 208 20.84 18.85 -1.76
N ASP A 209 20.42 20.09 -1.56
CA ASP A 209 20.77 20.94 -0.43
C ASP A 209 19.52 21.18 0.44
N ASP A 210 19.69 21.63 1.68
CA ASP A 210 18.59 22.00 2.60
C ASP A 210 17.55 20.88 2.83
N PHE A 211 18.00 19.64 3.02
CA PHE A 211 17.13 18.52 3.41
C PHE A 211 17.43 18.02 4.81
N SER A 212 16.51 17.26 5.40
CA SER A 212 16.76 16.59 6.68
C SER A 212 16.12 15.22 6.72
N VAL A 213 16.63 14.38 7.62
CA VAL A 213 16.16 13.02 7.80
C VAL A 213 16.07 12.68 9.28
N ARG A 214 15.00 11.99 9.67
CA ARG A 214 14.88 11.34 10.98
C ARG A 214 14.81 9.84 10.77
N TRP A 215 15.84 9.14 11.23
CA TRP A 215 15.81 7.68 11.33
C TRP A 215 15.38 7.23 12.71
N SER A 216 14.53 6.21 12.77
CA SER A 216 14.16 5.55 14.01
C SER A 216 14.26 4.03 13.87
N ARG A 217 14.71 3.36 14.95
CA ARG A 217 14.80 1.90 15.04
C ARG A 217 14.78 1.45 16.48
N ARG A 218 14.19 0.28 16.76
CA ARG A 218 14.34 -0.46 18.01
C ARG A 218 15.49 -1.45 17.90
N LEU A 219 16.48 -1.32 18.78
CA LEU A 219 17.57 -2.26 18.94
C LEU A 219 17.34 -3.13 20.18
N LEU A 220 17.52 -4.43 20.04
CA LEU A 220 17.61 -5.34 21.18
C LEU A 220 19.08 -5.40 21.61
N LEU A 221 19.39 -4.87 22.80
CA LEU A 221 20.74 -4.79 23.34
C LEU A 221 20.86 -5.63 24.61
N ASN A 222 22.10 -6.03 24.92
CA ASN A 222 22.43 -6.64 26.21
C ASN A 222 22.72 -5.54 27.24
N ASP A 223 22.75 -5.90 28.51
CA ASP A 223 23.16 -4.97 29.56
C ASP A 223 24.65 -4.62 29.41
N GLY A 224 25.00 -3.34 29.33
CA GLY A 224 26.39 -2.91 29.20
C GLY A 224 26.62 -1.44 28.85
N LEU A 225 27.89 -1.09 28.70
CA LEU A 225 28.37 0.20 28.22
C LEU A 225 28.58 0.15 26.71
N TYR A 226 27.84 0.97 25.97
CA TYR A 226 27.91 1.07 24.51
C TYR A 226 28.55 2.38 24.09
N ARG A 227 29.41 2.33 23.06
CA ARG A 227 29.89 3.51 22.34
C ARG A 227 29.18 3.60 20.99
N PHE A 228 28.47 4.70 20.76
CA PHE A 228 27.92 5.07 19.47
C PHE A 228 28.87 6.06 18.77
N SER A 229 29.26 5.74 17.55
CA SER A 229 30.13 6.56 16.69
C SER A 229 29.28 7.14 15.56
N ILE A 230 29.09 8.45 15.56
CA ILE A 230 28.17 9.15 14.65
C ILE A 230 28.96 10.13 13.79
N THR A 231 28.88 9.97 12.47
CA THR A 231 29.50 10.88 11.50
C THR A 231 28.42 11.69 10.80
N ALA A 232 28.63 12.99 10.62
CA ALA A 232 27.73 13.87 9.87
C ALA A 232 28.48 15.04 9.24
N ASP A 233 28.00 15.45 8.06
CA ASP A 233 28.20 16.73 7.38
C ASP A 233 26.83 17.05 6.77
N ASP A 234 26.03 18.01 7.26
CA ASP A 234 26.27 18.95 8.36
C ASP A 234 25.84 18.41 9.76
N GLY A 235 24.60 18.69 10.15
CA GLY A 235 24.18 18.69 11.55
C GLY A 235 23.52 17.38 11.97
N VAL A 236 23.69 17.02 13.25
CA VAL A 236 23.20 15.74 13.77
C VAL A 236 22.71 15.84 15.21
N ARG A 237 21.64 15.11 15.52
CA ARG A 237 21.15 14.86 16.88
C ARG A 237 20.91 13.38 17.07
N PHE A 238 21.23 12.89 18.27
CA PHE A 238 21.09 11.48 18.61
C PHE A 238 20.30 11.31 19.89
N PHE A 239 19.36 10.37 19.88
CA PHE A 239 18.50 10.07 21.01
C PHE A 239 18.45 8.58 21.28
N VAL A 240 18.40 8.23 22.56
CA VAL A 240 18.12 6.88 23.04
C VAL A 240 16.96 6.97 24.03
N ASP A 241 15.89 6.20 23.76
CA ASP A 241 14.65 6.18 24.54
C ASP A 241 14.06 7.58 24.78
N GLY A 242 14.11 8.41 23.73
CA GLY A 242 13.61 9.79 23.75
C GLY A 242 14.52 10.80 24.46
N ARG A 243 15.63 10.38 25.06
CA ARG A 243 16.61 11.27 25.69
C ARG A 243 17.68 11.68 24.69
N LYS A 244 17.90 12.98 24.53
CA LYS A 244 18.93 13.54 23.65
C LYS A 244 20.33 13.30 24.24
N ALA A 245 21.13 12.49 23.57
CA ALA A 245 22.48 12.12 23.98
C ALA A 245 23.57 12.87 23.18
N LEU A 246 23.26 13.34 21.97
CA LEU A 246 24.11 14.24 21.18
C LEU A 246 23.26 15.37 20.59
N ASP A 247 23.80 16.59 20.62
CA ASP A 247 23.23 17.73 19.91
C ASP A 247 24.32 18.55 19.22
N GLN A 248 24.43 18.37 17.91
CA GLN A 248 25.30 19.11 17.01
C GLN A 248 24.47 19.62 15.82
N TRP A 249 23.31 20.22 16.11
CA TRP A 249 22.41 20.79 15.10
C TRP A 249 22.89 22.15 14.60
N ARG A 250 24.03 22.17 13.91
CA ARG A 250 24.68 23.36 13.36
C ARG A 250 25.47 22.99 12.09
N ASN A 251 25.70 23.98 11.23
CA ASN A 251 26.52 23.79 10.04
C ASN A 251 27.95 23.48 10.47
N GLN A 252 28.54 22.46 9.84
CA GLN A 252 29.87 21.98 10.19
C GLN A 252 30.38 21.05 9.10
N GLN A 253 31.71 21.05 8.90
CA GLN A 253 32.35 20.02 8.08
C GLN A 253 32.17 18.63 8.70
N LYS A 254 32.32 17.60 7.87
CA LYS A 254 32.36 16.19 8.25
C LYS A 254 33.10 15.96 9.56
N SER A 255 32.34 15.59 10.58
CA SER A 255 32.82 15.37 11.95
C SER A 255 32.29 14.05 12.49
N THR A 256 33.08 13.38 13.33
CA THR A 256 32.68 12.16 14.04
C THR A 256 32.59 12.41 15.54
N PHE A 257 31.48 12.02 16.14
CA PHE A 257 31.19 12.15 17.57
C PHE A 257 31.04 10.77 18.20
N ASN A 258 31.63 10.58 19.38
CA ASN A 258 31.47 9.37 20.17
C ASN A 258 30.58 9.66 21.38
N VAL A 259 29.59 8.80 21.62
CA VAL A 259 28.66 8.88 22.74
C VAL A 259 28.68 7.55 23.49
N ASP A 260 29.11 7.58 24.75
CA ASP A 260 29.15 6.41 25.62
C ASP A 260 27.91 6.38 26.53
N LEU A 261 27.14 5.30 26.49
CA LEU A 261 25.89 5.12 27.25
C LEU A 261 25.83 3.75 27.92
N SER A 262 25.51 3.73 29.22
CA SER A 262 25.13 2.49 29.92
C SER A 262 23.67 2.18 29.66
N LEU A 263 23.41 1.06 28.97
CA LEU A 263 22.08 0.60 28.58
C LEU A 263 21.76 -0.71 29.30
N TYR A 264 20.49 -0.89 29.63
CA TYR A 264 20.01 -2.14 30.22
C TYR A 264 19.77 -3.18 29.12
N ALA A 265 19.67 -4.46 29.48
CA ALA A 265 19.19 -5.45 28.52
C ALA A 265 17.76 -5.14 28.09
N GLY A 266 17.47 -5.19 26.79
CA GLY A 266 16.13 -5.01 26.26
C GLY A 266 16.07 -4.19 24.97
N ALA A 267 14.83 -3.81 24.62
CA ALA A 267 14.56 -2.98 23.45
C ALA A 267 14.78 -1.50 23.77
N HIS A 268 15.65 -0.86 23.01
CA HIS A 268 15.92 0.58 23.07
C HIS A 268 15.49 1.25 21.76
N THR A 269 14.76 2.36 21.85
CA THR A 269 14.45 3.18 20.67
C THR A 269 15.61 4.13 20.41
N ILE A 270 16.24 3.95 19.26
CA ILE A 270 17.31 4.78 18.74
C ILE A 270 16.72 5.73 17.71
N VAL A 271 17.04 7.02 17.83
CA VAL A 271 16.69 8.04 16.85
C VAL A 271 17.94 8.82 16.45
N LEU A 272 18.19 8.92 15.15
CA LEU A 272 19.20 9.78 14.56
C LEU A 272 18.49 10.82 13.71
N GLU A 273 18.71 12.08 14.00
CA GLU A 273 18.27 13.20 13.19
C GLU A 273 19.48 13.81 12.50
N TYR A 274 19.36 14.11 11.21
CA TYR A 274 20.41 14.68 10.38
C TYR A 274 19.83 15.80 9.50
N TYR A 275 20.63 16.81 9.20
CA TYR A 275 20.34 17.71 8.09
C TYR A 275 21.58 18.03 7.27
N GLU A 276 21.32 18.31 6.01
CA GLU A 276 22.26 18.89 5.07
C GLU A 276 21.88 20.34 4.80
N HIS A 277 22.84 21.27 4.85
CA HIS A 277 22.61 22.64 4.38
C HIS A 277 23.08 22.80 2.94
N THR A 278 24.38 22.64 2.69
CA THR A 278 24.98 22.78 1.36
C THR A 278 26.26 21.98 1.23
N GLY A 279 26.50 21.36 0.07
CA GLY A 279 27.79 20.74 -0.24
C GLY A 279 27.75 19.22 -0.14
N GLU A 280 28.68 18.62 0.62
CA GLU A 280 28.78 17.15 0.70
C GLU A 280 27.89 16.59 1.82
N ALA A 281 26.83 15.89 1.43
CA ALA A 281 25.94 15.20 2.35
C ALA A 281 26.46 13.79 2.68
N ILE A 282 26.80 13.58 3.96
CA ILE A 282 27.22 12.28 4.49
C ILE A 282 26.73 12.10 5.93
N THR A 283 26.21 10.91 6.23
CA THR A 283 25.97 10.52 7.62
C THR A 283 26.15 9.02 7.83
N ALA A 284 26.69 8.66 8.99
CA ALA A 284 26.81 7.27 9.40
C ALA A 284 26.65 7.12 10.90
N ILE A 285 26.13 5.98 11.34
CA ILE A 285 26.13 5.58 12.75
C ILE A 285 26.58 4.12 12.88
N ASP A 286 27.52 3.91 13.79
CA ASP A 286 27.99 2.59 14.23
C ASP A 286 27.95 2.51 15.77
N TRP A 287 27.87 1.31 16.33
CA TRP A 287 27.93 1.11 17.77
C TRP A 287 28.57 -0.22 18.15
N GLN A 288 29.22 -0.22 19.31
CA GLN A 288 29.82 -1.41 19.90
C GLN A 288 29.71 -1.38 21.42
N MET A 289 29.60 -2.57 22.01
CA MET A 289 29.70 -2.74 23.46
C MET A 289 31.18 -2.64 23.86
N ILE A 290 31.52 -1.71 24.74
CA ILE A 290 32.90 -1.43 25.18
C ILE A 290 33.15 -1.84 26.63
N GLY A 291 32.12 -2.29 27.34
CA GLY A 291 32.24 -2.80 28.71
C GLY A 291 30.93 -3.38 29.23
N VAL A 292 31.03 -4.15 30.31
CA VAL A 292 29.87 -4.55 31.13
C VAL A 292 29.51 -3.40 32.07
N ARG A 293 28.23 -3.34 32.47
CA ARG A 293 27.74 -2.31 33.39
C ARG A 293 27.99 -2.70 34.86
#